data_AF-A0A7C7IJ95-F1
#
_entry.id   AF-A0A7C7IJ95-F1
#
_cell.length_a   1.000
_cell.length_b   1.000
_cell.length_c   1.000
_cell.angle_alpha   90.00
_cell.angle_beta   90.00
_cell.angle_gamma   90.00
#
_symmetry.space_group_name_H-M   'P 1'
#
loop_
_entity.id
_entity.type
_entity.pdbx_description
1 polymer ?
#
loop_
_entity_poly.entity_id
_entity_poly.type
_entity_poly.pdbx_seq_one_letter_code
_entity_poly.pdbx_strand_id
1 'polypeptide(L)'
;MLWDGTDWKHVSTRVDGNPAMVFRVKSAYLTGVLDGRLYYYLKSWAEKQTFSDSLYGDRIDYLTLRETVKQLDQFYQNPLMDYVPVVSAMIIVHMQVEQVSQAVIDQYVEQTKYWINQLTLDIQSRGMHELLREKQKRY
;
A
#
# COMPACT_ATOMS: atom_id res chain seq x y z
N MET A 1 -0.12 -12.05 -2.47
CA MET A 1 -0.90 -10.86 -2.86
C MET A 1 0.12 -9.88 -3.45
N LEU A 2 -0.15 -8.59 -3.65
CA LEU A 2 0.89 -7.57 -3.83
C LEU A 2 0.84 -6.62 -2.64
N TRP A 3 1.01 -7.20 -1.45
CA TRP A 3 0.66 -6.53 -0.20
C TRP A 3 1.73 -5.54 0.24
N ASP A 4 2.99 -5.96 0.24
CA ASP A 4 4.11 -5.26 0.85
C ASP A 4 5.38 -5.31 -0.02
N GLY A 5 6.51 -4.85 0.51
CA GLY A 5 7.80 -4.84 -0.17
C GLY A 5 8.34 -6.23 -0.50
N THR A 6 8.00 -7.23 0.32
CA THR A 6 8.38 -8.62 0.05
C THR A 6 7.67 -9.13 -1.21
N ASP A 7 6.35 -8.99 -1.28
CA ASP A 7 5.59 -9.35 -2.48
C ASP A 7 6.04 -8.53 -3.71
N TRP A 8 6.32 -7.23 -3.52
CA TRP A 8 6.78 -6.32 -4.58
C TRP A 8 8.11 -6.77 -5.21
N LYS A 9 9.09 -7.17 -4.38
CA LYS A 9 10.38 -7.72 -4.83
C LYS A 9 10.22 -9.05 -5.55
N HIS A 10 9.37 -9.93 -5.03
CA HIS A 10 9.16 -11.27 -5.60
C HIS A 10 8.50 -11.26 -6.98
N VAL A 11 7.93 -10.13 -7.44
CA VAL A 11 7.42 -10.01 -8.82
C VAL A 11 8.48 -10.39 -9.84
N SER A 12 9.74 -9.96 -9.64
CA SER A 12 10.84 -10.28 -10.55
C SER A 12 11.04 -11.78 -10.69
N THR A 13 10.98 -12.51 -9.57
CA THR A 13 11.11 -13.97 -9.57
C THR A 13 9.92 -14.66 -10.21
N ARG A 14 8.69 -14.16 -9.99
CA ARG A 14 7.46 -14.75 -10.55
C ARG A 14 7.35 -14.65 -12.07
N VAL A 15 8.12 -13.75 -12.70
CA VAL A 15 8.12 -13.53 -14.15
C VAL A 15 9.48 -13.81 -14.79
N ASP A 16 10.28 -14.67 -14.15
CA ASP A 16 11.59 -15.13 -14.62
C ASP A 16 12.57 -13.98 -14.96
N GLY A 17 12.49 -12.88 -14.21
CA GLY A 17 13.33 -11.70 -14.39
C GLY A 17 13.02 -10.86 -15.64
N ASN A 18 11.95 -11.14 -16.39
CA ASN A 18 11.61 -10.38 -17.59
C ASN A 18 11.20 -8.93 -17.25
N PRO A 19 11.99 -7.91 -17.63
CA PRO A 19 11.74 -6.52 -17.20
C PRO A 19 10.40 -5.95 -17.69
N ALA A 20 9.96 -6.34 -18.89
CA ALA A 20 8.68 -5.89 -19.43
C ALA A 20 7.50 -6.49 -18.63
N MET A 21 7.61 -7.75 -18.24
CA MET A 21 6.60 -8.41 -17.41
C MET A 21 6.60 -7.89 -15.97
N VAL A 22 7.77 -7.61 -15.38
CA VAL A 22 7.88 -6.98 -14.06
C VAL A 22 7.13 -5.65 -14.04
N PHE A 23 7.42 -4.79 -15.02
CA PHE A 23 6.75 -3.52 -15.14
C PHE A 23 5.24 -3.70 -15.33
N ARG A 24 4.81 -4.61 -16.20
CA ARG A 24 3.39 -4.88 -16.47
C ARG A 24 2.62 -5.33 -15.23
N VAL A 25 3.19 -6.23 -14.43
CA VAL A 25 2.55 -6.71 -13.19
C VAL A 25 2.44 -5.59 -12.16
N LYS A 26 3.54 -4.86 -11.92
CA LYS A 26 3.58 -3.76 -10.95
C LYS A 26 2.64 -2.62 -11.35
N SER A 27 2.66 -2.22 -12.62
CA SER A 27 1.77 -1.18 -13.15
C SER A 27 0.30 -1.58 -13.06
N ALA A 28 -0.06 -2.82 -13.44
CA ALA A 28 -1.44 -3.30 -13.32
C ALA A 28 -1.97 -3.25 -11.88
N TYR A 29 -1.14 -3.60 -10.90
CA TYR A 29 -1.50 -3.48 -9.49
C TYR A 29 -1.75 -2.04 -9.08
N LEU A 30 -0.83 -1.12 -9.41
CA LEU A 30 -0.97 0.30 -9.09
C LEU A 30 -2.19 0.93 -9.79
N THR A 31 -2.46 0.58 -11.04
CA THR A 31 -3.68 1.00 -11.75
C THR A 31 -4.93 0.53 -11.01
N GLY A 32 -4.98 -0.72 -10.54
CA GLY A 32 -6.11 -1.20 -9.74
C GLY A 32 -6.32 -0.42 -8.43
N VAL A 33 -5.24 0.02 -7.78
CA VAL A 33 -5.33 0.89 -6.59
C VAL A 33 -5.90 2.26 -6.95
N LEU A 34 -5.43 2.86 -8.04
CA LEU A 34 -5.91 4.16 -8.53
C LEU A 34 -7.38 4.09 -8.98
N ASP A 35 -7.79 3.02 -9.63
CA ASP A 35 -9.19 2.76 -10.00
C ASP A 35 -10.07 2.64 -8.76
N GLY A 36 -9.59 1.95 -7.72
CA GLY A 36 -10.28 1.87 -6.44
C GLY A 36 -10.46 3.24 -5.78
N ARG A 37 -9.40 4.07 -5.78
CA ARG A 37 -9.46 5.45 -5.29
C ARG A 37 -10.49 6.28 -6.07
N LEU A 38 -10.46 6.20 -7.41
CA LEU A 38 -11.42 6.89 -8.28
C LEU A 38 -12.86 6.45 -7.99
N TYR A 39 -13.09 5.15 -7.81
CA TYR A 39 -14.39 4.63 -7.45
C TYR A 39 -14.92 5.24 -6.14
N TYR A 40 -14.11 5.26 -5.09
CA TYR A 40 -14.52 5.85 -3.81
C TYR A 40 -14.72 7.36 -3.90
N TYR A 41 -13.90 8.07 -4.66
CA TYR A 41 -14.11 9.48 -4.96
C TYR A 41 -15.47 9.73 -5.60
N LEU A 42 -15.80 9.00 -6.68
CA LEU A 42 -17.09 9.17 -7.38
C LEU A 42 -18.27 8.82 -6.47
N LYS A 43 -18.12 7.80 -5.64
CA LYS A 43 -19.15 7.40 -4.67
C LYS A 43 -19.38 8.47 -3.60
N SER A 44 -18.34 9.05 -3.01
CA SER A 44 -18.51 10.15 -2.06
C SER A 44 -18.95 11.46 -2.71
N TRP A 45 -18.54 11.69 -3.95
CA TRP A 45 -18.93 12.88 -4.72
C TRP A 45 -20.43 12.91 -5.00
N ALA A 46 -21.03 11.76 -5.34
CA ALA A 46 -22.47 11.62 -5.53
C ALA A 46 -23.28 12.00 -4.29
N GLU A 47 -22.72 11.82 -3.09
CA GLU A 47 -23.36 12.16 -1.81
C GLU A 47 -23.09 13.62 -1.40
N LYS A 48 -21.82 14.03 -1.40
CA LYS A 48 -21.40 15.39 -1.01
C LYS A 48 -20.07 15.75 -1.66
N GLN A 49 -20.15 16.51 -2.75
CA GLN A 49 -18.99 16.96 -3.52
C GLN A 49 -17.89 17.60 -2.66
N THR A 50 -18.22 18.60 -1.81
CA THR A 50 -17.21 19.31 -1.01
C THR A 50 -16.46 18.41 -0.04
N PHE A 51 -17.11 17.35 0.45
CA PHE A 51 -16.47 16.34 1.29
C PHE A 51 -15.54 15.45 0.47
N SER A 52 -15.99 15.02 -0.71
CA SER A 52 -15.16 14.22 -1.63
C SER A 52 -13.89 14.97 -2.05
N ASP A 53 -14.04 16.23 -2.46
CA ASP A 53 -12.93 17.07 -2.89
C ASP A 53 -11.96 17.34 -1.72
N SER A 54 -12.46 17.44 -0.47
CA SER A 54 -11.58 17.57 0.71
C SER A 54 -10.80 16.30 1.06
N LEU A 55 -11.32 15.11 0.71
CA LEU A 55 -10.69 13.84 1.03
C LEU A 55 -9.73 13.35 -0.06
N TYR A 56 -10.08 13.62 -1.31
CA TYR A 56 -9.38 13.07 -2.47
C TYR A 56 -8.77 14.13 -3.38
N GLY A 57 -8.95 15.43 -3.08
CA GLY A 57 -8.45 16.54 -3.91
C GLY A 57 -6.93 16.63 -4.00
N ASP A 58 -6.19 15.91 -3.14
CA ASP A 58 -4.73 15.85 -3.17
C ASP A 58 -4.17 15.02 -4.34
N ARG A 59 -3.03 15.47 -4.85
CA ARG A 59 -2.50 15.17 -6.18
C ARG A 59 -1.58 13.94 -6.16
N ILE A 60 -2.13 12.74 -6.30
CA ILE A 60 -1.34 11.56 -6.73
C ILE A 60 -0.95 11.66 -8.23
N ASP A 61 -0.85 12.89 -8.77
CA ASP A 61 -0.61 13.16 -10.20
C ASP A 61 0.83 13.62 -10.49
N TYR A 62 1.69 13.75 -9.45
CA TYR A 62 3.07 14.20 -9.64
C TYR A 62 4.00 13.17 -10.29
N LEU A 63 3.61 11.89 -10.26
CA LEU A 63 4.39 10.81 -10.85
C LEU A 63 3.56 10.12 -11.92
N THR A 64 4.17 9.90 -13.08
CA THR A 64 3.67 8.90 -14.02
C THR A 64 3.77 7.51 -13.40
N LEU A 65 2.93 6.58 -13.85
CA LEU A 65 2.96 5.19 -13.38
C LEU A 65 4.36 4.55 -13.45
N ARG A 66 5.16 4.92 -14.46
CA ARG A 66 6.54 4.48 -14.61
C ARG A 66 7.45 5.03 -13.52
N GLU A 67 7.29 6.31 -13.20
CA GLU A 67 8.05 6.94 -12.13
C GLU A 67 7.62 6.41 -10.76
N THR A 68 6.31 6.20 -10.52
CA THR A 68 5.82 5.58 -9.28
C THR A 68 6.43 4.19 -9.08
N VAL A 69 6.45 3.33 -10.12
CA VAL A 69 7.11 2.02 -10.03
C VAL A 69 8.59 2.16 -9.69
N LYS A 70 9.30 3.10 -10.33
CA LYS A 70 10.72 3.36 -10.06
C LYS A 70 10.96 3.84 -8.62
N GLN A 71 10.14 4.75 -8.11
CA GLN A 71 10.26 5.28 -6.76
C GLN A 71 9.94 4.18 -5.73
N LEU A 72 8.93 3.34 -5.98
CA LEU A 72 8.64 2.19 -5.13
C LEU A 72 9.78 1.16 -5.14
N ASP A 73 10.38 0.91 -6.30
CA ASP A 73 11.56 0.05 -6.41
C ASP A 73 12.72 0.58 -5.54
N GLN A 74 12.95 1.89 -5.52
CA GLN A 74 13.95 2.53 -4.67
C GLN A 74 13.56 2.48 -3.19
N PHE A 75 12.30 2.79 -2.86
CA PHE A 75 11.77 2.76 -1.50
C PHE A 75 11.98 1.39 -0.84
N TYR A 76 11.70 0.31 -1.58
CA TYR A 76 11.86 -1.06 -1.09
C TYR A 76 13.30 -1.58 -1.16
N GLN A 77 14.30 -0.82 -1.63
CA GLN A 77 15.70 -1.23 -1.47
C GLN A 77 16.10 -1.31 0.01
N ASN A 78 15.46 -0.52 0.87
CA ASN A 78 15.66 -0.59 2.31
C ASN A 78 14.86 -1.77 2.91
N PRO A 79 15.51 -2.79 3.50
CA PRO A 79 14.81 -3.92 4.12
C PRO A 79 13.87 -3.50 5.27
N LEU A 80 14.13 -2.37 5.93
CA LEU A 80 13.26 -1.84 6.98
C LEU A 80 11.91 -1.31 6.44
N MET A 81 11.74 -1.26 5.12
CA MET A 81 10.50 -0.87 4.47
C MET A 81 9.70 -2.06 3.94
N ASP A 82 10.22 -3.29 4.03
CA ASP A 82 9.60 -4.46 3.39
C ASP A 82 8.20 -4.80 3.91
N TYR A 83 7.89 -4.41 5.14
CA TYR A 83 6.58 -4.62 5.77
C TYR A 83 5.63 -3.43 5.62
N VAL A 84 6.08 -2.34 4.99
CA VAL A 84 5.21 -1.20 4.66
C VAL A 84 4.34 -1.60 3.47
N PRO A 85 2.99 -1.55 3.58
CA PRO A 85 2.11 -1.91 2.48
C PRO A 85 2.32 -1.04 1.24
N VAL A 86 2.15 -1.61 0.04
CA VAL A 86 2.41 -0.91 -1.23
C VAL A 86 1.56 0.36 -1.38
N VAL A 87 0.32 0.34 -0.87
CA VAL A 87 -0.56 1.52 -0.92
C VAL A 87 -0.02 2.67 -0.04
N SER A 88 0.49 2.35 1.15
CA SER A 88 1.12 3.35 2.03
C SER A 88 2.45 3.83 1.46
N ALA A 89 3.26 2.93 0.90
CA ALA A 89 4.50 3.28 0.21
C ALA A 89 4.23 4.23 -0.96
N MET A 90 3.14 4.03 -1.72
CA MET A 90 2.74 4.94 -2.79
C MET A 90 2.49 6.35 -2.28
N ILE A 91 1.80 6.51 -1.14
CA ILE A 91 1.59 7.82 -0.53
C ILE A 91 2.92 8.45 -0.09
N ILE A 92 3.81 7.66 0.52
CA ILE A 92 5.13 8.12 0.96
C ILE A 92 5.99 8.62 -0.20
N VAL A 93 6.08 7.87 -1.30
CA VAL A 93 6.90 8.30 -2.46
C VAL A 93 6.33 9.53 -3.15
N HIS A 94 5.00 9.71 -3.14
CA HIS A 94 4.38 10.94 -3.62
C HIS A 94 4.69 12.12 -2.69
N MET A 95 4.57 11.97 -1.37
CA MET A 95 4.97 13.00 -0.39
C MET A 95 6.43 13.43 -0.56
N GLN A 96 7.33 12.48 -0.82
CA GLN A 96 8.75 12.76 -1.08
C GLN A 96 8.95 13.63 -2.33
N VAL A 97 8.24 13.32 -3.41
CA VAL A 97 8.32 14.07 -4.68
C VAL A 97 7.67 15.45 -4.56
N GLU A 98 6.62 15.55 -3.76
CA GLU A 98 5.94 16.79 -3.39
C GLU A 98 6.74 17.68 -2.44
N GLN A 99 7.90 17.22 -1.97
CA GLN A 99 8.75 17.92 -1.01
C GLN A 99 8.03 18.24 0.30
N VAL A 100 7.13 17.35 0.72
CA VAL A 100 6.57 17.37 2.08
C VAL A 100 7.72 17.27 3.08
N SER A 101 7.59 17.94 4.22
CA SER A 101 8.66 17.99 5.22
C SER A 101 9.02 16.58 5.70
N GLN A 102 10.32 16.32 5.87
CA GLN A 102 10.81 15.00 6.28
C GLN A 102 10.18 14.53 7.61
N ALA A 103 9.93 15.45 8.55
CA ALA A 103 9.27 15.14 9.81
C ALA A 103 7.86 14.57 9.63
N VAL A 104 7.09 15.08 8.66
CA VAL A 104 5.74 14.58 8.35
C VAL A 104 5.82 13.21 7.69
N ILE A 105 6.77 13.02 6.77
CA ILE A 105 7.00 11.73 6.11
C ILE A 105 7.40 10.67 7.13
N ASP A 106 8.35 10.96 8.02
CA ASP A 106 8.81 10.06 9.06
C ASP A 106 7.68 9.68 10.02
N GLN A 107 6.86 10.67 10.43
CA GLN A 107 5.69 10.42 11.26
C GLN A 107 4.70 9.48 10.57
N TYR A 108 4.41 9.70 9.29
CA TYR A 108 3.49 8.86 8.53
C TYR A 108 4.03 7.42 8.38
N VAL A 109 5.34 7.28 8.13
CA VAL A 109 6.01 5.98 8.10
C VAL A 109 5.84 5.26 9.44
N GLU A 110 6.15 5.91 10.56
CA GLU A 110 6.04 5.29 11.88
C GLU A 110 4.59 4.93 12.24
N GLN A 111 3.62 5.77 11.91
CA GLN A 111 2.20 5.46 12.08
C GLN A 111 1.77 4.25 11.24
N THR A 112 2.24 4.17 10.00
CA THR A 112 1.95 3.02 9.11
C THR A 112 2.52 1.74 9.68
N LYS A 113 3.78 1.77 10.14
CA LYS A 113 4.45 0.63 10.77
C LYS A 113 3.74 0.18 12.05
N TYR A 114 3.32 1.13 12.89
CA TYR A 114 2.55 0.83 14.09
C TYR A 114 1.21 0.17 13.74
N TRP A 115 0.47 0.75 12.80
CA TRP A 115 -0.82 0.24 12.37
C TRP A 115 -0.73 -1.19 11.81
N ILE A 116 0.22 -1.46 10.92
CA ILE A 116 0.36 -2.82 10.34
C ILE A 116 0.76 -3.85 11.40
N ASN A 117 1.58 -3.46 12.38
CA ASN A 117 1.92 -4.32 13.51
C ASN A 117 0.69 -4.64 14.36
N GLN A 118 -0.14 -3.64 14.69
CA GLN A 118 -1.38 -3.86 15.43
C GLN A 118 -2.34 -4.78 14.67
N LEU A 119 -2.53 -4.53 13.37
CA LEU A 119 -3.39 -5.36 12.51
C LEU A 119 -2.90 -6.81 12.46
N THR A 120 -1.59 -7.02 12.39
CA THR A 120 -0.99 -8.36 12.40
C THR A 120 -1.23 -9.08 13.72
N LEU A 121 -1.01 -8.40 14.85
CA LEU A 121 -1.27 -8.94 16.19
C LEU A 121 -2.74 -9.28 16.40
N ASP A 122 -3.65 -8.41 15.93
CA ASP A 122 -5.10 -8.64 16.01
C ASP A 122 -5.52 -9.87 15.21
N ILE A 123 -5.00 -10.04 13.98
CA ILE A 123 -5.28 -11.22 13.16
C ILE A 123 -4.78 -12.49 13.83
N GLN A 124 -3.55 -12.48 14.37
CA GLN A 124 -2.99 -13.62 15.09
C GLN A 124 -3.78 -13.98 16.34
N SER A 125 -4.17 -12.97 17.12
CA SER A 125 -5.01 -13.15 18.31
C SER A 125 -6.35 -13.78 17.93
N ARG A 126 -7.05 -13.23 16.92
CA ARG A 126 -8.33 -13.78 16.46
C ARG A 126 -8.19 -15.23 15.97
N GLY A 127 -7.16 -15.53 15.19
CA GLY A 127 -6.87 -16.90 14.75
C GLY A 127 -6.63 -17.86 15.92
N MET A 128 -5.92 -17.42 16.96
CA MET A 128 -5.73 -18.22 18.18
C MET A 128 -7.05 -18.47 18.92
N HIS A 129 -7.91 -17.46 19.02
CA HIS A 129 -9.23 -17.61 19.64
C HIS A 129 -10.12 -18.60 18.86
N GLU A 130 -10.06 -18.59 17.53
CA GLU A 130 -10.77 -19.55 16.69
C GLU A 130 -10.26 -20.99 16.89
N LEU A 131 -8.93 -21.18 16.91
CA LEU A 131 -8.31 -22.49 17.18
C LEU A 131 -8.68 -23.05 18.56
N LEU A 132 -8.74 -22.21 19.60
CA LEU A 132 -9.15 -22.61 20.94
C LEU A 132 -10.63 -23.00 21.00
N ARG A 133 -11.51 -22.27 20.31
CA ARG A 133 -12.93 -22.60 20.19
C ARG A 133 -13.15 -23.93 19.46
N GLU A 134 -12.40 -24.21 18.40
CA GLU A 134 -12.48 -25.50 17.71
C GLU A 134 -12.05 -26.66 18.61
N LYS A 135 -10.98 -26.49 19.40
CA LYS A 135 -10.57 -27.50 20.38
C LYS A 135 -11.64 -27.75 21.44
N GLN A 136 -12.25 -26.70 21.98
CA GLN A 136 -13.34 -26.83 22.97
C GLN A 136 -14.59 -27.53 22.42
N LYS A 137 -14.85 -27.47 21.11
CA LYS A 137 -16.00 -28.17 20.49
C LYS A 137 -15.72 -29.65 20.18
N ARG A 138 -14.45 -30.07 20.19
CA ARG A 138 -14.04 -31.47 19.93
C ARG A 138 -13.99 -32.32 21.20
N TYR A 139 -14.17 -31.71 22.37
CA TYR A 139 -14.30 -32.34 23.68
C TYR A 139 -15.65 -31.96 24.29
#